data_AF-G8XEQ0-F1
#
_entry.id   AF-G8XEQ0-F1
#
_cell.length_a   1.000
_cell.length_b   1.000
_cell.length_c   1.000
_cell.angle_alpha   90.00
_cell.angle_beta   90.00
_cell.angle_gamma   90.00
#
_symmetry.space_group_name_H-M   'P 1'
#
loop_
_entity.id
_entity.type
_entity.pdbx_description
1 polymer ?
#
loop_
_entity_poly.entity_id
_entity_poly.type
_entity_poly.pdbx_seq_one_letter_code
_entity_poly.pdbx_strand_id
1 'polypeptide(L)'
;MEHAYEELTDQVTRTDARTPYADGALAAYRWALGAGGSGPITGTPGAAPPDVERLTAEVDASVVQTEDRTQSAAGHAFAEGVHDVLTWVCGLRDGAP
;
A
#
# COMPACT_ATOMS: atom_id res chain seq x y z
N MET A 1 -11.49 -8.27 -36.01
CA MET A 1 -12.22 -8.14 -34.73
C MET A 1 -11.41 -8.76 -33.58
N GLU A 2 -10.74 -9.91 -33.80
CA GLU A 2 -9.80 -10.51 -32.83
C GLU A 2 -8.62 -9.60 -32.44
N HIS A 3 -7.95 -8.97 -33.41
CA HIS A 3 -6.78 -8.11 -33.14
C HIS A 3 -7.06 -6.94 -32.18
N ALA A 4 -8.27 -6.36 -32.24
CA ALA A 4 -8.68 -5.26 -31.36
C ALA A 4 -8.97 -5.75 -29.93
N TYR A 5 -9.37 -7.01 -29.77
CA TYR A 5 -9.61 -7.62 -28.46
C TYR A 5 -8.30 -8.02 -27.78
N GLU A 6 -7.33 -8.47 -28.58
CA GLU A 6 -5.98 -8.80 -28.12
C GLU A 6 -5.21 -7.54 -27.67
N GLU A 7 -5.27 -6.46 -28.45
CA GLU A 7 -4.73 -5.15 -28.03
C GLU A 7 -5.37 -4.65 -26.74
N LEU A 8 -6.70 -4.76 -26.61
CA LEU A 8 -7.41 -4.40 -25.38
C LEU A 8 -6.97 -5.25 -24.19
N THR A 9 -6.76 -6.55 -24.38
CA THR A 9 -6.34 -7.46 -23.31
C THR A 9 -4.89 -7.21 -22.90
N ASP A 10 -3.99 -6.93 -23.85
CA ASP A 10 -2.60 -6.54 -23.55
C ASP A 10 -2.53 -5.16 -22.88
N GLN A 11 -3.36 -4.22 -23.30
CA GLN A 11 -3.50 -2.90 -22.68
C GLN A 11 -4.06 -3.01 -21.26
N VAL A 12 -5.10 -3.81 -21.04
CA VAL A 12 -5.65 -4.10 -19.72
C VAL A 12 -4.61 -4.78 -18.86
N THR A 13 -3.90 -5.80 -19.34
CA THR A 13 -2.85 -6.51 -18.59
C THR A 13 -1.68 -5.58 -18.24
N ARG A 14 -1.28 -4.67 -19.14
CA ARG A 14 -0.26 -3.65 -18.90
C ARG A 14 -0.74 -2.57 -17.92
N THR A 15 -2.04 -2.31 -17.86
CA THR A 15 -2.69 -1.42 -16.88
C THR A 15 -2.94 -2.11 -15.53
N ASP A 16 -3.12 -3.44 -15.53
CA ASP A 16 -3.30 -4.31 -14.37
C ASP A 16 -1.97 -4.70 -13.69
N ALA A 17 -0.83 -4.42 -14.33
CA ALA A 17 0.48 -4.54 -13.70
C ALA A 17 0.62 -3.44 -12.62
N ARG A 18 0.02 -3.69 -11.46
CA ARG A 18 0.04 -2.78 -10.32
C ARG A 18 1.50 -2.55 -9.91
N THR A 19 1.86 -1.28 -9.79
CA THR A 19 3.20 -0.90 -9.35
C THR A 19 3.36 -1.29 -7.87
N PRO A 20 4.59 -1.56 -7.39
CA PRO A 20 4.82 -1.84 -5.98
C PRO A 20 4.25 -0.76 -5.05
N TYR A 21 4.30 0.51 -5.47
CA TYR A 21 3.63 1.62 -4.79
C TYR A 21 2.11 1.43 -4.70
N ALA A 22 1.44 1.18 -5.83
CA ALA A 22 -0.01 0.95 -5.83
C ALA A 22 -0.39 -0.26 -4.98
N ASP A 23 0.43 -1.32 -4.97
CA ASP A 23 0.24 -2.47 -4.11
C ASP A 23 0.34 -2.13 -2.62
N GLY A 24 1.32 -1.32 -2.23
CA GLY A 24 1.44 -0.79 -0.86
C GLY A 24 0.22 0.03 -0.46
N ALA A 25 -0.20 0.98 -1.30
CA ALA A 25 -1.36 1.82 -1.06
C ALA A 25 -2.64 0.98 -0.88
N LEU A 26 -2.89 -0.01 -1.74
CA LEU A 26 -4.07 -0.87 -1.59
C LEU A 26 -4.00 -1.76 -0.36
N ALA A 27 -2.80 -2.27 0.00
CA ALA A 27 -2.63 -3.03 1.22
C ALA A 27 -3.00 -2.19 2.45
N ALA A 28 -2.55 -0.93 2.49
CA ALA A 28 -2.89 0.02 3.55
C ALA A 28 -4.39 0.35 3.59
N TYR A 29 -5.03 0.64 2.44
CA TYR A 29 -6.49 0.88 2.38
C TYR A 29 -7.28 -0.33 2.89
N ARG A 30 -6.95 -1.53 2.41
CA ARG A 30 -7.62 -2.77 2.84
C ARG A 30 -7.46 -2.99 4.34
N TRP A 31 -6.25 -2.78 4.87
CA TRP A 31 -6.00 -2.95 6.28
C TRP A 31 -6.74 -1.92 7.14
N ALA A 32 -6.70 -0.63 6.77
CA ALA A 32 -7.42 0.43 7.48
C ALA A 32 -8.95 0.22 7.47
N LEU A 33 -9.50 -0.34 6.39
CA LEU A 33 -10.92 -0.72 6.28
C LEU A 33 -11.25 -2.03 7.01
N GLY A 34 -10.28 -2.70 7.63
CA GLY A 34 -10.46 -3.96 8.34
C GLY A 34 -10.56 -5.21 7.44
N ALA A 35 -10.23 -5.10 6.16
CA ALA A 35 -10.16 -6.22 5.22
C ALA A 35 -8.81 -6.96 5.24
N GLY A 36 -7.83 -6.50 6.04
CA GLY A 36 -6.52 -7.13 6.23
C GLY A 36 -6.32 -7.63 7.66
N GLY A 37 -5.79 -8.85 7.83
CA GLY A 37 -5.57 -9.46 9.16
C GLY A 37 -4.28 -9.02 9.87
N SER A 38 -3.34 -8.40 9.15
CA SER A 38 -2.04 -7.99 9.65
C SER A 38 -1.61 -6.64 9.06
N GLY A 39 -0.78 -5.90 9.81
CA GLY A 39 -0.15 -4.67 9.30
C GLY A 39 0.69 -4.94 8.03
N PRO A 40 0.58 -4.12 6.97
CA PRO A 40 1.26 -4.34 5.69
C PRO A 40 2.80 -4.28 5.75
N ILE A 41 3.37 -3.54 6.70
CA ILE A 41 4.79 -3.36 6.97
C ILE A 41 5.23 -4.21 8.15
N THR A 42 4.56 -4.07 9.31
CA THR A 42 5.01 -4.75 10.52
C THR A 42 4.66 -6.23 10.53
N GLY A 43 3.70 -6.66 9.69
CA GLY A 43 3.16 -8.01 9.69
C GLY A 43 2.38 -8.34 10.98
N THR A 44 2.15 -7.36 11.86
CA THR A 44 1.57 -7.60 13.18
C THR A 44 0.10 -7.98 13.04
N PRO A 45 -0.31 -9.21 13.44
CA PRO A 45 -1.71 -9.61 13.40
C PRO A 45 -2.52 -8.86 14.46
N GLY A 46 -3.83 -8.74 14.25
CA GLY A 46 -4.72 -8.22 15.29
C GLY A 46 -6.15 -8.01 14.83
N ALA A 47 -6.98 -7.47 15.72
CA ALA A 47 -8.39 -7.20 15.42
C ALA A 47 -8.55 -6.19 14.27
N ALA A 48 -9.61 -6.35 13.48
CA ALA A 48 -9.93 -5.47 12.38
C ALA A 48 -11.21 -4.69 12.69
N PRO A 49 -11.30 -3.38 12.36
CA PRO A 49 -10.23 -2.52 11.84
C PRO A 49 -9.14 -2.24 12.91
N PRO A 50 -7.93 -1.81 12.51
CA PRO A 50 -6.89 -1.42 13.45
C PRO A 50 -7.33 -0.21 14.29
N ASP A 51 -6.90 -0.18 15.56
CA ASP A 51 -7.03 0.99 16.42
C ASP A 51 -5.97 2.05 16.07
N VAL A 52 -6.09 3.21 16.70
CA VAL A 52 -5.18 4.35 16.49
C VAL A 52 -3.73 4.00 16.83
N GLU A 53 -3.52 3.19 17.87
CA GLU A 53 -2.17 2.78 18.31
C GLU A 53 -1.49 1.94 17.23
N ARG A 54 -2.21 0.98 16.64
CA ARG A 54 -1.69 0.17 15.53
C ARG A 54 -1.51 0.96 14.25
N LEU A 55 -2.44 1.85 13.91
CA LEU A 55 -2.26 2.76 12.77
C LEU A 55 -1.00 3.60 12.92
N THR A 56 -0.74 4.14 14.11
CA THR A 56 0.45 4.95 14.41
C THR A 56 1.73 4.11 14.33
N ALA A 57 1.74 2.91 14.93
CA ALA A 57 2.88 2.00 14.86
C ALA A 57 3.23 1.62 13.40
N GLU A 58 2.21 1.47 12.55
CA GLU A 58 2.41 1.15 11.13
C GLU A 58 2.94 2.35 10.34
N VAL A 59 2.49 3.57 10.66
CA VAL A 59 3.09 4.81 10.12
C VAL A 59 4.56 4.91 10.50
N ASP A 60 4.91 4.72 11.78
CA ASP A 60 6.30 4.76 12.25
C ASP A 60 7.16 3.69 11.54
N ALA A 61 6.63 2.47 11.40
CA ALA A 61 7.32 1.40 10.68
C ALA A 61 7.53 1.72 9.19
N SER A 62 6.55 2.36 8.54
CA SER A 62 6.68 2.78 7.13
C SER A 62 7.77 3.84 6.93
N VAL A 63 7.98 4.75 7.89
CA VAL A 63 9.09 5.71 7.87
C VAL A 63 10.43 4.98 7.92
N VAL A 64 10.58 4.05 8.87
CA VAL A 64 11.81 3.24 9.00
C VAL A 64 12.13 2.49 7.71
N GLN A 65 11.13 1.87 7.09
CA GLN A 65 11.32 1.12 5.84
C GLN A 65 11.64 2.02 4.65
N THR A 66 11.08 3.22 4.59
CA THR A 66 11.38 4.19 3.53
C THR A 66 12.80 4.75 3.69
N GLU A 67 13.29 4.92 4.92
CA GLU A 67 14.65 5.40 5.18
C GLU A 67 15.73 4.29 5.01
N ASP A 68 15.34 3.02 5.00
CA ASP A 68 16.25 1.88 4.83
C ASP A 68 16.81 1.79 3.40
N ARG A 69 18.07 2.24 3.25
CA ARG A 69 18.79 2.21 1.96
C ARG A 69 19.23 0.81 1.52
N THR A 70 19.10 -0.20 2.37
CA THR A 70 19.43 -1.59 2.02
C THR A 70 18.27 -2.29 1.30
N GLN A 71 17.08 -1.68 1.33
CA GLN A 71 15.88 -2.22 0.76
C GLN A 71 15.89 -2.17 -0.79
N SER A 72 15.22 -3.13 -1.42
CA SER A 72 15.02 -3.09 -2.87
C SER A 72 14.16 -1.90 -3.28
N ALA A 73 14.33 -1.40 -4.51
CA ALA A 73 13.50 -0.31 -5.04
C ALA A 73 11.99 -0.64 -5.00
N ALA A 74 11.62 -1.90 -5.24
CA ALA A 74 10.24 -2.35 -5.13
C ALA A 74 9.71 -2.32 -3.69
N GLY A 75 10.55 -2.75 -2.73
CA GLY A 75 10.20 -2.68 -1.30
C GLY A 75 10.03 -1.25 -0.82
N HIS A 76 10.94 -0.35 -1.21
CA HIS A 76 10.86 1.07 -0.88
C HIS A 76 9.58 1.70 -1.45
N ALA A 77 9.28 1.48 -2.74
CA ALA A 77 8.06 1.98 -3.36
C ALA A 77 6.79 1.42 -2.68
N PHE A 78 6.80 0.16 -2.28
CA PHE A 78 5.71 -0.43 -1.50
C PHE A 78 5.53 0.26 -0.15
N ALA A 79 6.62 0.50 0.59
CA ALA A 79 6.58 1.18 1.88
C ALA A 79 6.09 2.63 1.76
N GLU A 80 6.49 3.33 0.70
CA GLU A 80 6.04 4.68 0.37
C GLU A 80 4.52 4.73 0.13
N GLY A 81 3.98 3.79 -0.66
CA GLY A 81 2.53 3.71 -0.89
C GLY A 81 1.74 3.40 0.38
N VAL A 82 2.28 2.58 1.28
CA VAL A 82 1.67 2.35 2.61
C VAL A 82 1.68 3.64 3.43
N HIS A 83 2.84 4.31 3.50
CA HIS A 83 3.04 5.53 4.28
C HIS A 83 2.04 6.62 3.88
N ASP A 84 1.93 6.88 2.58
CA ASP A 84 1.05 7.91 2.03
C ASP A 84 -0.43 7.67 2.35
N VAL A 85 -0.89 6.42 2.31
CA VAL A 85 -2.28 6.09 2.66
C VAL A 85 -2.51 6.24 4.16
N LEU A 86 -1.61 5.70 5.00
CA LEU A 86 -1.81 5.71 6.44
C LEU A 86 -1.69 7.10 7.04
N THR A 87 -0.77 7.93 6.54
CA THR A 87 -0.69 9.34 6.94
C THR A 87 -1.94 10.11 6.52
N TRP A 88 -2.55 9.81 5.37
CA TRP A 88 -3.83 10.41 4.96
C TRP A 88 -4.99 9.95 5.87
N VAL A 89 -5.11 8.65 6.13
CA VAL A 89 -6.12 8.08 7.04
C VAL A 89 -6.00 8.67 8.45
N CYS A 90 -4.78 8.87 8.93
CA CYS A 90 -4.51 9.48 10.24
C CYS A 90 -4.66 11.01 10.24
N GLY A 91 -4.94 11.65 9.10
CA GLY A 91 -5.07 13.11 8.98
C GLY A 91 -3.75 13.88 9.10
N LEU A 92 -2.61 13.20 8.91
CA LEU A 92 -1.26 13.77 8.94
C LEU A 92 -0.86 14.41 7.60
N ARG A 93 -1.62 14.14 6.53
CA ARG A 93 -1.48 14.81 5.24
C ARG A 93 -2.83 15.08 4.60
N ASP A 94 -2.85 16.11 3.77
CA ASP A 94 -4.00 16.46 2.94
C ASP A 94 -3.97 15.73 1.60
N GLY A 95 -5.16 15.38 1.11
CA GLY A 95 -5.34 14.71 -0.18
C GLY A 95 -5.07 13.21 -0.14
N ALA A 96 -5.99 12.43 -0.72
CA ALA A 96 -5.78 11.00 -0.90
C ALA A 96 -4.66 10.77 -1.94
N PRO A 97 -3.76 9.80 -1.73
CA PRO A 97 -2.77 9.37 -2.72
C PRO A 97 -3.41 8.70 -3.95
#